data_AF-A0A1I0TX81-F1
#
_entry.id   AF-A0A1I0TX81-F1
#
_cell.length_a   1.000
_cell.length_b   1.000
_cell.length_c   1.000
_cell.angle_alpha   90.00
_cell.angle_beta   90.00
_cell.angle_gamma   90.00
#
_symmetry.space_group_name_H-M   'P 1'
#
loop_
_entity.id
_entity.type
_entity.pdbx_description
1 polymer ?
#
loop_
_entity_poly.entity_id
_entity_poly.type
_entity_poly.pdbx_seq_one_letter_code
_entity_poly.pdbx_strand_id
1 'polypeptide(L)'
;MNVLPDDMKLAAELYECCYSCLERARMELRRDNIDEAERWITEFQRCKRDLDELIRKKEEHDRLMEVVEMMKERGVDIAVILRKGNE
;
A
#
# COMPACT_ATOMS: atom_id res chain seq x y z
N MET A 1 -7.28 7.15 1.41
CA MET A 1 -6.17 6.20 1.64
C MET A 1 -4.95 6.99 2.07
N ASN A 2 -4.24 6.58 3.11
CA ASN A 2 -3.06 7.30 3.61
C ASN A 2 -1.80 6.84 2.88
N VAL A 3 -1.60 7.32 1.64
CA VAL A 3 -0.45 6.97 0.79
C VAL A 3 0.21 8.24 0.24
N LEU A 4 1.41 8.12 -0.35
CA LEU A 4 2.06 9.25 -1.02
C LEU A 4 1.27 9.68 -2.26
N PRO A 5 1.32 10.98 -2.65
CA PRO A 5 0.62 11.47 -3.84
C PRO A 5 0.94 10.68 -5.12
N ASP A 6 2.22 10.34 -5.32
CA ASP A 6 2.67 9.57 -6.49
C ASP A 6 2.16 8.12 -6.50
N ASP A 7 1.83 7.57 -5.33
CA ASP A 7 1.35 6.19 -5.18
C ASP A 7 -0.19 6.11 -5.22
N MET A 8 -0.92 7.24 -5.29
CA MET A 8 -2.39 7.26 -5.23
C MET A 8 -3.07 6.45 -6.33
N LYS A 9 -2.55 6.50 -7.56
CA LYS A 9 -3.11 5.73 -8.68
C LYS A 9 -2.98 4.23 -8.43
N LEU A 10 -1.78 3.78 -8.05
CA LEU A 10 -1.53 2.37 -7.76
C LEU A 10 -2.36 1.90 -6.56
N ALA A 11 -2.46 2.71 -5.51
CA ALA A 11 -3.28 2.40 -4.35
C ALA A 11 -4.77 2.22 -4.71
N ALA A 12 -5.30 3.03 -5.61
CA ALA A 12 -6.66 2.88 -6.12
C ALA A 12 -6.82 1.56 -6.91
N GLU A 13 -5.88 1.24 -7.79
CA GLU A 13 -5.90 -0.01 -8.57
C GLU A 13 -5.83 -1.26 -7.65
N LEU A 14 -4.98 -1.23 -6.63
CA LEU A 14 -4.86 -2.29 -5.62
C LEU A 14 -6.13 -2.43 -4.78
N TYR A 15 -6.78 -1.32 -4.42
CA TYR A 15 -8.04 -1.34 -3.71
C TYR A 15 -9.17 -1.97 -4.54
N GLU A 16 -9.27 -1.59 -5.83
CA GLU A 16 -10.23 -2.20 -6.76
C GLU A 16 -9.94 -3.69 -6.98
N CYS A 17 -8.65 -4.09 -7.03
CA CYS A 17 -8.25 -5.50 -7.03
C CYS A 17 -8.79 -6.23 -5.79
N CYS A 18 -8.55 -5.67 -4.60
CA CYS A 18 -9.01 -6.26 -3.34
C CYS A 18 -10.53 -6.46 -3.34
N TYR A 19 -11.28 -5.43 -3.71
CA TYR A 19 -12.73 -5.48 -3.80
C TYR A 19 -13.20 -6.58 -4.77
N SER A 20 -12.62 -6.62 -5.97
CA SER A 20 -12.95 -7.62 -6.99
C SER A 20 -12.64 -9.05 -6.56
N CYS A 21 -11.53 -9.27 -5.86
CA CYS A 21 -11.16 -10.59 -5.33
C CYS A 21 -12.16 -11.09 -4.29
N LEU A 22 -12.59 -10.22 -3.36
CA LEU A 22 -13.58 -10.59 -2.35
C LEU A 22 -14.96 -10.91 -2.96
N GLU A 23 -15.40 -10.12 -3.95
CA GLU A 23 -16.65 -10.41 -4.67
C GLU A 23 -16.58 -11.75 -5.40
N ARG A 24 -15.46 -12.07 -6.06
CA ARG A 24 -15.26 -13.37 -6.72
C ARG A 24 -15.23 -14.53 -5.72
N ALA A 25 -14.50 -14.39 -4.62
CA ALA A 25 -14.48 -15.40 -3.56
C ALA A 25 -15.89 -15.71 -3.06
N ARG A 26 -16.69 -14.66 -2.82
CA ARG A 26 -18.09 -14.79 -2.40
C ARG A 26 -18.96 -15.48 -3.47
N MET A 27 -18.75 -15.19 -4.76
CA MET A 27 -19.48 -15.85 -5.84
C MET A 27 -19.15 -17.34 -5.95
N GLU A 28 -17.89 -17.72 -5.79
CA GLU A 28 -17.46 -19.12 -5.83
C GLU A 28 -17.97 -19.92 -4.63
N LEU A 29 -18.04 -19.30 -3.44
CA LEU A 29 -18.72 -19.90 -2.29
C LEU A 29 -20.20 -20.19 -2.56
N ARG A 30 -20.91 -19.31 -3.29
CA ARG A 30 -22.31 -19.56 -3.69
C ARG A 30 -22.46 -20.69 -4.71
N ARG A 31 -21.37 -21.12 -5.34
CA ARG A 31 -21.31 -22.22 -6.32
C ARG A 31 -20.77 -23.51 -5.68
N ASP A 32 -20.59 -23.54 -4.36
CA ASP A 32 -19.94 -24.62 -3.61
C ASP A 32 -18.51 -24.91 -4.09
N ASN A 33 -17.85 -23.95 -4.73
CA ASN A 33 -16.48 -24.07 -5.25
C ASN A 33 -15.48 -23.48 -4.26
N ILE A 34 -15.20 -24.23 -3.19
CA ILE A 34 -14.39 -23.76 -2.05
C ILE A 34 -12.94 -23.50 -2.47
N ASP A 35 -12.35 -24.37 -3.29
CA ASP A 35 -10.95 -24.25 -3.71
C ASP A 35 -10.70 -22.96 -4.51
N GLU A 36 -11.60 -22.61 -5.43
CA GLU A 36 -11.49 -21.37 -6.19
C GLU A 36 -11.78 -20.14 -5.32
N ALA A 37 -12.69 -20.25 -4.34
CA ALA A 37 -12.89 -19.19 -3.36
C ALA A 37 -11.60 -18.92 -2.55
N GLU A 38 -10.92 -19.97 -2.08
CA GLU A 38 -9.63 -19.87 -1.37
C GLU A 38 -8.54 -19.22 -2.24
N ARG A 39 -8.51 -19.55 -3.53
CA ARG A 39 -7.63 -18.90 -4.49
C ARG A 39 -7.87 -17.39 -4.55
N TRP A 40 -9.11 -16.94 -4.66
CA TRP A 40 -9.43 -15.50 -4.69
C TRP A 40 -9.08 -14.79 -3.37
N ILE A 41 -9.24 -15.47 -2.22
CA ILE A 41 -8.77 -14.94 -0.93
C ILE A 41 -7.24 -14.79 -0.90
N THR A 42 -6.51 -15.73 -1.50
CA THR A 42 -5.05 -15.63 -1.61
C THR A 42 -4.62 -14.43 -2.46
N GLU A 43 -5.29 -14.18 -3.58
CA GLU A 43 -5.03 -12.99 -4.41
C GLU A 43 -5.40 -11.68 -3.69
N PHE A 44 -6.50 -11.66 -2.94
CA PHE A 44 -6.84 -10.53 -2.07
C PHE A 44 -5.72 -10.23 -1.06
N GLN A 45 -5.17 -11.25 -0.41
CA GLN A 45 -4.09 -11.07 0.56
C GLN A 45 -2.81 -10.50 -0.06
N ARG A 46 -2.54 -10.81 -1.34
CA ARG A 46 -1.43 -10.21 -2.09
C ARG A 46 -1.71 -8.72 -2.36
N CYS A 47 -2.85 -8.39 -2.97
CA CYS A 47 -3.21 -6.99 -3.24
C CYS A 47 -3.25 -6.14 -1.95
N LYS A 48 -3.71 -6.73 -0.82
CA LYS A 48 -3.67 -6.06 0.49
C LYS A 48 -2.24 -5.79 0.96
N ARG A 49 -1.33 -6.76 0.83
CA ARG A 49 0.07 -6.59 1.27
C ARG A 49 0.74 -5.44 0.52
N ASP A 50 0.53 -5.37 -0.78
CA ASP A 50 1.08 -4.29 -1.61
C ASP A 50 0.49 -2.93 -1.19
N LEU A 51 -0.80 -2.90 -0.85
CA LEU A 51 -1.46 -1.69 -0.33
C LEU A 51 -0.90 -1.26 1.03
N ASP A 52 -0.70 -2.21 1.94
CA ASP A 52 -0.11 -1.97 3.26
C ASP A 52 1.31 -1.40 3.12
N GLU A 53 2.07 -1.85 2.12
CA GLU A 53 3.42 -1.32 1.84
C GLU A 53 3.40 0.15 1.41
N LEU A 54 2.44 0.55 0.57
CA LEU A 54 2.27 1.97 0.19
C LEU A 54 1.93 2.85 1.39
N ILE A 55 1.10 2.33 2.31
CA ILE A 55 0.77 3.03 3.55
C ILE A 55 2.01 3.16 4.44
N ARG A 56 2.75 2.06 4.64
CA ARG A 56 4.00 2.05 5.42
C ARG A 56 5.02 3.05 4.87
N LYS A 57 5.16 3.13 3.54
CA LYS A 57 6.04 4.08 2.86
C LYS A 57 5.64 5.54 3.16
N LYS A 58 4.34 5.85 3.23
CA LYS A 58 3.85 7.18 3.63
C LYS A 58 4.16 7.47 5.10
N GLU A 59 3.94 6.52 5.99
CA GLU A 59 4.24 6.66 7.43
C GLU A 59 5.75 6.86 7.70
N GLU A 60 6.61 6.19 6.95
CA GLU A 60 8.05 6.41 7.02
C GLU A 60 8.44 7.79 6.48
N HIS A 61 7.89 8.19 5.33
CA HIS A 61 8.10 9.53 4.78
C HIS A 61 7.70 10.63 5.77
N ASP A 62 6.54 10.50 6.40
CA ASP A 62 6.03 11.51 7.34
C ASP A 62 6.93 11.65 8.57
N ARG A 63 7.38 10.53 9.13
CA ARG A 63 8.36 10.53 10.23
C ARG A 63 9.68 11.18 9.84
N LEU A 64 10.16 10.96 8.61
CA LEU A 64 11.37 11.62 8.11
C LEU A 64 11.17 13.13 7.95
N MET A 65 10.02 13.56 7.46
CA MET A 65 9.69 14.99 7.33
C MET A 65 9.62 15.69 8.68
N GLU A 66 9.08 15.03 9.72
CA GLU A 66 9.12 15.56 11.09
C GLU A 66 10.57 15.83 11.56
N VAL A 67 11.48 14.89 11.31
CA VAL A 67 12.91 15.06 11.66
C VAL A 67 13.55 16.21 10.87
N VAL A 68 13.24 16.36 9.58
CA VAL A 68 13.74 17.46 8.75
C VAL A 68 13.31 18.81 9.31
N GLU A 69 12.02 18.96 9.64
CA GLU A 69 11.52 20.21 10.21
C GLU A 69 12.17 20.51 11.57
N MET A 70 12.33 19.51 12.46
CA MET A 70 13.03 19.69 13.74
C MET A 70 14.49 20.15 13.55
N MET A 71 15.18 19.69 12.51
CA MET A 71 16.58 20.07 12.25
C MET A 71 16.67 21.47 11.64
N LYS A 72 15.72 21.81 10.77
CA LYS A 72 15.59 23.14 10.19
C LYS A 72 15.33 24.22 11.24
N GLU A 73 14.49 23.92 12.24
CA GLU A 73 14.27 24.80 13.41
C GLU A 73 15.56 25.06 14.20
N ARG A 74 16.51 24.13 14.16
CA ARG A 74 17.82 24.25 14.80
C ARG A 74 18.88 24.91 13.91
N GLY A 75 18.47 25.44 12.76
CA GLY A 75 19.36 26.08 11.79
C GLY A 75 20.21 25.09 10.98
N VAL A 76 19.87 23.81 11.00
CA VAL A 76 20.55 22.77 10.23
C VAL A 76 19.72 22.45 8.99
N ASP A 77 20.23 22.77 7.81
CA ASP A 77 19.59 22.43 6.55
C ASP A 77 19.94 20.98 6.16
N ILE A 78 18.92 20.13 6.09
CA ILE A 78 19.05 18.71 5.76
C ILE A 78 18.15 18.40 4.56
N ALA A 79 18.74 17.88 3.49
CA ALA A 79 18.00 17.35 2.36
C ALA A 79 17.79 15.84 2.53
N VAL A 80 16.55 15.37 2.35
CA VAL A 80 16.25 13.93 2.30
C VAL A 80 16.62 13.41 0.91
N ILE A 81 17.65 12.57 0.84
CA ILE A 81 18.01 11.86 -0.40
C ILE A 81 17.29 10.50 -0.39
N LEU A 82 16.11 10.45 -1.02
CA LEU A 82 15.42 9.18 -1.30
C LEU A 82 16.16 8.45 -2.43
N ARG A 83 17.07 7.55 -2.06
CA ARG A 83 17.70 6.64 -3.01
C ARG A 83 16.66 5.60 -3.41
N LYS A 84 16.11 5.69 -4.63
CA LYS A 84 15.41 4.55 -5.24
C LYS A 84 16.45 3.42 -5.31
N GLY A 85 16.20 2.31 -4.60
CA GLY A 85 16.96 1.09 -4.82
C GLY A 85 16.89 0.74 -6.30
N ASN A 86 18.05 0.59 -6.94
CA ASN A 86 18.09 -0.11 -8.22
C ASN A 86 17.81 -1.58 -7.93
N GLU A 87 16.93 -2.14 -8.76
CA GLU A 87 16.60 -3.57 -8.94
C GLU A 87 15.59 -4.18 -7.96
#